data_AF-A0A955B3W5-F1
#
_entry.id   AF-A0A955B3W5-F1
#
_cell.length_a   1.000
_cell.length_b   1.000
_cell.length_c   1.000
_cell.angle_alpha   90.00
_cell.angle_beta   90.00
_cell.angle_gamma   90.00
#
_symmetry.space_group_name_H-M   'P 1'
#
loop_
_entity.id
_entity.type
_entity.pdbx_description
1 polymer ?
#
loop_
_entity_poly.entity_id
_entity_poly.type
_entity_poly.pdbx_seq_one_letter_code
_entity_poly.pdbx_strand_id
1 'polypeptide(L)'
;MSLASLLVWMTAVGATPVMPYPTTVAENDAIIRSGPGEVYYVTQYLPRGADVEVHLRQENGWLAIRPPRGSFSWIPAAHVQSTGEPAVAAVQAETAVSFIGTLLGTPQQYQWQVRLEPG
;
A
#
# COMPACT_ATOMS: atom_id res chain seq x y z
N MET A 1 -56.41 -10.30 -18.11
CA MET A 1 -55.53 -9.50 -18.97
C MET A 1 -54.26 -9.25 -18.17
N SER A 2 -53.16 -9.89 -18.58
CA SER A 2 -51.92 -9.99 -17.78
C SER A 2 -51.10 -8.70 -17.90
N LEU A 3 -50.78 -8.07 -16.76
CA LEU A 3 -49.80 -6.99 -16.69
C LEU A 3 -48.44 -7.60 -16.35
N ALA A 4 -47.59 -7.77 -17.37
CA ALA A 4 -46.19 -8.12 -17.17
C ALA A 4 -45.38 -6.83 -16.98
N SER A 5 -44.95 -6.56 -15.75
CA SER A 5 -44.00 -5.49 -15.46
C SER A 5 -42.59 -5.94 -15.84
N LEU A 6 -42.01 -5.31 -16.87
CA LEU A 6 -40.62 -5.48 -17.24
C LEU A 6 -39.76 -4.67 -16.26
N LEU A 7 -38.98 -5.34 -15.41
CA LEU A 7 -37.96 -4.68 -14.59
C LEU A 7 -36.71 -4.49 -15.46
N VAL A 8 -36.42 -3.25 -15.85
CA VAL A 8 -35.16 -2.90 -16.52
C VAL A 8 -34.09 -2.76 -15.45
N TRP A 9 -33.09 -3.63 -15.49
CA TRP A 9 -31.91 -3.52 -14.63
C TRP A 9 -30.96 -2.51 -15.29
N MET A 10 -30.79 -1.35 -14.67
CA MET A 10 -29.80 -0.37 -15.10
C MET A 10 -28.45 -0.80 -14.54
N THR A 11 -27.56 -1.29 -15.40
CA THR A 11 -26.16 -1.51 -15.01
C THR A 11 -25.51 -0.14 -14.81
N ALA A 12 -25.21 0.21 -13.57
CA ALA A 12 -24.37 1.36 -13.29
C ALA A 12 -22.97 1.05 -13.87
N VAL A 13 -22.61 1.71 -14.97
CA VAL A 13 -21.22 1.75 -15.43
C VAL A 13 -20.43 2.50 -14.36
N GLY A 14 -19.63 1.77 -13.58
CA GLY A 14 -18.81 2.35 -12.53
C GLY A 14 -17.81 3.33 -13.14
N ALA A 15 -17.90 4.61 -12.79
CA ALA A 15 -16.90 5.59 -13.15
C ALA A 15 -15.55 5.19 -12.54
N THR A 16 -14.46 5.25 -13.31
CA THR A 16 -13.12 5.09 -12.76
C THR A 16 -12.84 6.27 -11.84
N PRO A 17 -12.58 6.03 -10.54
CA PRO A 17 -12.30 7.12 -9.62
C PRO A 17 -11.03 7.84 -10.04
N VAL A 18 -11.02 9.17 -9.93
CA VAL A 18 -9.82 10.00 -10.09
C VAL A 18 -8.86 9.65 -8.95
N MET A 19 -7.61 9.40 -9.28
CA MET A 19 -6.58 9.00 -8.31
C MET A 19 -5.77 10.22 -7.83
N PRO A 20 -5.27 10.21 -6.58
CA PRO A 20 -5.64 9.28 -5.51
C PRO A 20 -7.04 9.59 -4.96
N TYR A 21 -7.67 8.63 -4.27
CA TYR A 21 -8.94 8.85 -3.57
C TYR A 21 -8.98 8.19 -2.19
N PRO A 22 -9.62 8.84 -1.19
CA PRO A 22 -9.85 8.24 0.11
C PRO A 22 -10.98 7.21 0.06
N THR A 23 -10.88 6.16 0.86
CA THR A 23 -11.93 5.16 1.09
C THR A 23 -11.72 4.47 2.44
N THR A 24 -12.64 3.62 2.84
CA THR A 24 -12.56 2.84 4.09
C THR A 24 -12.50 1.35 3.82
N VAL A 25 -11.78 0.62 4.66
CA VAL A 25 -11.74 -0.84 4.62
C VAL A 25 -13.12 -1.44 4.94
N ALA A 26 -13.59 -2.34 4.07
CA ALA A 26 -14.91 -2.97 4.24
C ALA A 26 -14.88 -4.23 5.12
N GLU A 27 -13.76 -4.93 5.22
CA GLU A 27 -13.64 -6.20 5.92
C GLU A 27 -12.95 -6.04 7.29
N ASN A 28 -13.21 -6.97 8.21
CA ASN A 28 -12.39 -7.05 9.42
C ASN A 28 -11.05 -7.72 9.05
N ASP A 29 -9.96 -7.23 9.66
CA ASP A 29 -8.61 -7.77 9.48
C ASP A 29 -8.17 -7.86 8.00
N ALA A 30 -8.48 -6.81 7.22
CA ALA A 30 -8.05 -6.74 5.83
C ALA A 30 -6.52 -6.81 5.72
N ILE A 31 -6.06 -7.73 4.86
CA ILE A 31 -4.65 -8.08 4.74
C ILE A 31 -3.93 -7.06 3.88
N ILE A 32 -2.94 -6.36 4.44
CA ILE A 32 -2.04 -5.47 3.69
C ILE A 32 -0.73 -6.19 3.44
N ARG A 33 -0.27 -6.17 2.18
CA ARG A 33 0.92 -6.90 1.74
C ARG A 33 1.98 -5.96 1.20
N SER A 34 3.21 -6.45 1.14
CA SER A 34 4.35 -5.74 0.55
C SER A 34 4.32 -5.65 -0.99
N GLY A 35 3.29 -6.20 -1.64
CA GLY A 35 3.07 -6.12 -3.08
C GLY A 35 1.79 -6.83 -3.54
N PRO A 36 1.48 -6.74 -4.85
CA PRO A 36 0.21 -7.19 -5.44
C PRO A 36 0.21 -8.72 -5.70
N GLY A 37 0.10 -9.52 -4.65
CA GLY A 37 0.00 -10.98 -4.77
C GLY A 37 0.21 -11.72 -3.46
N GLU A 38 -0.16 -13.00 -3.42
CA GLU A 38 -0.05 -13.82 -2.21
C GLU A 38 1.40 -14.14 -1.81
N VAL A 39 2.32 -14.11 -2.79
CA VAL A 39 3.77 -14.29 -2.57
C VAL A 39 4.39 -13.17 -1.75
N TYR A 40 3.76 -12.00 -1.69
CA TYR A 40 4.21 -10.88 -0.90
C TYR A 40 3.78 -11.06 0.55
N TYR A 41 4.71 -10.91 1.50
CA TYR A 41 4.40 -11.07 2.91
C TYR A 41 3.43 -9.99 3.41
N VAL A 42 2.69 -10.34 4.48
CA VAL A 42 1.76 -9.43 5.14
C VAL A 42 2.54 -8.40 5.97
N THR A 43 2.21 -7.12 5.80
CA THR A 43 2.82 -6.00 6.53
C THR A 43 2.01 -5.64 7.78
N GLN A 44 0.68 -5.72 7.70
CA GLN A 44 -0.26 -5.46 8.78
C GLN A 44 -1.67 -5.92 8.41
N TYR A 45 -2.55 -5.95 9.41
CA TYR A 45 -4.00 -6.11 9.23
C TYR A 45 -4.69 -4.79 9.54
N LEU A 46 -5.67 -4.40 8.71
CA LEU A 46 -6.49 -3.21 8.97
C LEU A 46 -7.89 -3.62 9.43
N PRO A 47 -8.43 -2.98 10.50
CA PRO A 47 -9.80 -3.23 10.92
C PRO A 47 -10.80 -2.64 9.92
N ARG A 48 -12.03 -3.13 9.96
CA ARG A 48 -13.14 -2.53 9.21
C ARG A 48 -13.30 -1.06 9.59
N GLY A 49 -13.52 -0.21 8.60
CA GLY A 49 -13.67 1.23 8.77
C GLY A 49 -12.34 1.99 8.85
N ALA A 50 -11.19 1.33 8.77
CA ALA A 50 -9.91 2.03 8.69
C ALA A 50 -9.84 2.87 7.40
N ASP A 51 -9.44 4.14 7.53
CA ASP A 51 -9.22 5.05 6.41
C ASP A 51 -7.97 4.65 5.62
N VAL A 52 -8.09 4.61 4.31
CA VAL A 52 -7.00 4.38 3.36
C VAL A 52 -7.12 5.34 2.18
N GLU A 53 -5.99 5.69 1.58
CA GLU A 53 -5.93 6.47 0.34
C GLU A 53 -5.40 5.57 -0.77
N VAL A 54 -6.19 5.37 -1.81
CA VAL A 54 -5.84 4.51 -2.95
C VAL A 54 -5.13 5.37 -4.00
N HIS A 55 -3.92 4.96 -4.40
CA HIS A 55 -3.13 5.64 -5.42
C HIS A 55 -3.20 4.95 -6.78
N LEU A 56 -3.29 3.62 -6.80
CA LEU A 56 -3.34 2.83 -8.03
C LEU A 56 -4.31 1.66 -7.86
N ARG A 57 -4.93 1.28 -8.97
CA ARG A 57 -5.75 0.06 -9.09
C ARG A 57 -5.18 -0.78 -10.21
N GLN A 58 -4.92 -2.04 -9.93
CA GLN A 58 -4.51 -3.03 -10.93
C GLN A 58 -5.72 -3.85 -11.40
N GLU A 59 -5.67 -4.33 -12.64
CA GLU A 59 -6.73 -5.15 -13.25
C GLU A 59 -6.93 -6.49 -12.53
N ASN A 60 -5.88 -7.00 -11.89
CA ASN A 60 -5.88 -8.22 -11.08
C ASN A 60 -6.53 -8.03 -9.69
N GLY A 61 -7.18 -6.89 -9.44
CA GLY A 61 -7.92 -6.61 -8.20
C GLY A 61 -7.10 -5.98 -7.07
N TRP A 62 -5.79 -5.81 -7.22
CA TRP A 62 -4.96 -5.18 -6.20
C TRP A 62 -5.05 -3.65 -6.19
N LEU A 63 -5.01 -3.09 -4.99
CA LEU A 63 -4.93 -1.64 -4.76
C LEU A 63 -3.57 -1.28 -4.15
N ALA A 64 -2.88 -0.30 -4.74
CA ALA A 64 -1.79 0.36 -4.06
C ALA A 64 -2.37 1.47 -3.19
N ILE A 65 -2.18 1.36 -1.87
CA ILE A 65 -2.63 2.36 -0.91
C ILE A 65 -1.42 3.13 -0.35
N ARG A 66 -1.66 4.34 0.14
CA ARG A 66 -0.68 5.04 0.98
C ARG A 66 -0.33 4.14 2.17
N PRO A 67 0.96 4.01 2.56
CA PRO A 67 1.34 3.19 3.71
C PRO A 67 0.47 3.52 4.93
N PRO A 68 -0.28 2.54 5.48
CA PRO A 68 -1.15 2.80 6.61
C PRO A 68 -0.37 3.25 7.85
N ARG A 69 -1.06 3.85 8.81
CA ARG A 69 -0.46 4.34 10.04
C ARG A 69 0.35 3.24 10.74
N GLY A 70 1.57 3.55 11.15
CA GLY A 70 2.48 2.61 11.82
C GLY A 70 3.33 1.79 10.85
N SER A 71 3.11 1.90 9.54
CA SER A 71 4.06 1.39 8.55
C SER A 71 5.43 2.07 8.68
N PHE A 72 6.47 1.31 8.40
CA PHE A 72 7.86 1.75 8.43
C PHE A 72 8.64 1.01 7.34
N SER A 73 9.85 1.50 7.05
CA SER A 73 10.79 0.89 6.12
C SER A 73 12.14 0.67 6.78
N TRP A 74 12.88 -0.31 6.28
CA TRP A 74 14.27 -0.53 6.67
C TRP A 74 15.22 0.06 5.63
N ILE A 75 16.29 0.67 6.12
CA ILE A 75 17.43 1.09 5.33
C ILE A 75 18.71 0.63 6.05
N PRO A 76 19.75 0.15 5.33
CA PRO A 76 21.01 -0.18 5.97
C PRO A 76 21.60 1.07 6.63
N ALA A 77 21.89 0.99 7.93
CA ALA A 77 22.45 2.11 8.68
C ALA A 77 23.78 2.59 8.09
N ALA A 78 24.57 1.68 7.51
CA ALA A 78 25.83 2.01 6.84
C ALA A 78 25.66 2.83 5.54
N HIS A 79 24.44 2.94 4.99
CA HIS A 79 24.15 3.67 3.76
C HIS A 79 23.67 5.11 4.01
N VAL A 80 23.55 5.53 5.28
CA VAL A 80 23.09 6.85 5.67
C VAL A 80 24.07 7.52 6.61
N GLN A 81 24.20 8.85 6.51
CA GLN A 81 24.98 9.65 7.46
C GLN A 81 24.15 10.83 7.94
N SER A 82 24.21 11.12 9.25
CA SER A 82 23.63 12.34 9.81
C SER A 82 24.25 13.57 9.17
N THR A 83 23.43 14.54 8.77
CA THR A 83 23.90 15.79 8.16
C THR A 83 24.30 16.84 9.20
N GLY A 84 24.11 16.55 10.49
CA GLY A 84 24.24 17.52 11.59
C GLY A 84 22.95 18.30 11.86
N GLU A 85 21.99 18.28 10.94
CA GLU A 85 20.65 18.83 11.16
C GLU A 85 19.78 17.84 11.94
N PRO A 86 18.93 18.31 12.88
CA PRO A 86 18.04 17.44 13.63
C PRO A 86 17.12 16.63 12.72
N ALA A 87 17.12 15.31 12.91
CA ALA A 87 16.28 14.35 12.17
C ALA A 87 16.50 14.32 10.64
N VAL A 88 17.68 14.74 10.17
CA VAL A 88 18.06 14.63 8.75
C VAL A 88 19.28 13.71 8.62
N ALA A 89 19.16 12.73 7.73
CA ALA A 89 20.27 11.89 7.30
C ALA A 89 20.30 11.85 5.77
N ALA A 90 21.49 12.01 5.20
CA ALA A 90 21.72 11.91 3.77
C ALA A 90 22.02 10.46 3.39
N VAL A 91 21.53 10.04 2.22
CA VAL A 91 21.90 8.75 1.63
C VAL A 91 23.27 8.91 0.99
N GLN A 92 24.18 7.99 1.29
CA GLN A 92 25.56 8.05 0.79
C GLN A 92 25.92 6.94 -0.17
N ALA A 93 25.21 5.82 -0.08
CA ALA A 93 25.43 4.69 -0.97
C ALA A 93 24.49 4.81 -2.15
N GLU A 94 25.03 4.71 -3.37
CA GLU A 94 24.20 4.55 -4.57
C GLU A 94 23.34 3.29 -4.47
N THR A 95 23.83 2.24 -3.81
CA THR A 95 23.12 0.97 -3.63
C THR A 95 22.12 0.96 -2.49
N ALA A 96 21.77 2.12 -1.92
CA ALA A 96 20.79 2.20 -0.85
C ALA A 96 19.40 1.78 -1.33
N VAL A 97 18.78 0.87 -0.58
CA VAL A 97 17.44 0.36 -0.86
C VAL A 97 16.57 0.56 0.38
N SER A 98 15.33 0.99 0.15
CA SER A 98 14.30 1.05 1.18
C SER A 98 13.46 -0.23 1.13
N PHE A 99 13.65 -1.09 2.13
CA PHE A 99 12.87 -2.31 2.27
C PHE A 99 11.56 -2.02 3.00
N ILE A 100 10.48 -2.67 2.56
CA ILE A 100 9.18 -2.56 3.20
C ILE A 100 9.24 -3.27 4.57
N GLY A 101 8.73 -2.62 5.62
CA GLY A 101 8.65 -3.20 6.97
C GLY A 101 7.37 -4.02 7.18
N THR A 102 7.31 -4.75 8.29
CA THR A 102 6.10 -5.45 8.74
C THR A 102 5.95 -5.35 10.25
N LEU A 103 4.72 -5.18 10.71
CA LEU A 103 4.34 -5.20 12.13
C LEU A 103 4.13 -6.63 12.66
N LEU A 104 4.29 -7.65 11.80
CA LEU A 104 4.00 -9.06 12.11
C LEU A 104 5.25 -9.90 12.34
N GLY A 105 6.39 -9.27 12.62
CA GLY A 105 7.66 -9.93 12.93
C GLY A 105 8.67 -9.88 11.77
N THR A 106 9.31 -11.00 11.46
CA THR A 106 10.35 -11.07 10.42
C THR A 106 9.83 -11.81 9.18
N PRO A 107 9.81 -11.19 7.99
CA PRO A 107 9.44 -11.88 6.77
C PRO A 107 10.55 -12.83 6.33
N GLN A 108 10.21 -13.91 5.63
CA GLN A 108 11.19 -14.85 5.07
C GLN A 108 12.09 -14.19 4.01
N GLN A 109 11.51 -13.29 3.22
CA GLN A 109 12.21 -12.53 2.19
C GLN A 109 11.69 -11.09 2.19
N TYR A 110 12.58 -10.13 2.47
CA TYR A 110 12.26 -8.72 2.37
C TYR A 110 12.03 -8.30 0.91
N GLN A 111 11.12 -7.35 0.74
CA GLN A 111 10.71 -6.79 -0.55
C GLN A 111 10.98 -5.29 -0.53
N TRP A 112 11.30 -4.74 -1.69
CA TRP A 112 11.57 -3.33 -1.88
C TRP A 112 11.09 -2.90 -3.25
N GLN A 113 10.74 -1.62 -3.38
CA GLN A 113 10.30 -1.05 -4.66
C GLN A 113 11.14 0.17 -5.06
N VAL A 114 11.89 0.75 -4.13
CA VAL A 114 12.65 1.99 -4.34
C VAL A 114 14.10 1.79 -3.94
N ARG A 115 14.99 2.10 -4.89
CA ARG A 115 16.39 2.41 -4.66
C ARG A 115 16.50 3.91 -4.41
N LEU A 116 17.26 4.29 -3.40
CA LEU A 116 17.48 5.68 -3.04
C LEU A 116 18.78 6.14 -3.70
N GLU A 117 18.71 7.30 -4.34
CA GLU A 117 19.90 7.94 -4.89
C GLU A 117 20.61 8.74 -3.79
N PRO A 118 21.95 8.89 -3.86
CA PRO A 118 22.68 9.68 -2.89
C PRO A 118 22.19 11.14 -2.85
N GLY A 119 22.11 11.71 -1.66
CA GLY A 119 21.56 13.05 -1.42
C GLY A 119 20.91 13.20 -0.06
#